data_AF-A0A564Q952-F1
#
_entry.id   AF-A0A564Q952-F1
#
_cell.length_a   1.000
_cell.length_b   1.000
_cell.length_c   1.000
_cell.angle_alpha   90.00
_cell.angle_beta   90.00
_cell.angle_gamma   90.00
#
_symmetry.space_group_name_H-M   'P 1'
#
loop_
_entity.id
_entity.type
_entity.pdbx_description
1 polymer ?
#
loop_
_entity_poly.entity_id
_entity_poly.type
_entity_poly.pdbx_seq_one_letter_code
_entity_poly.pdbx_strand_id
1 'polypeptide(L)' 'MAANKIPGIRAAVCWNEITARNASKLNTNVLTMGGRMIESDAAKKIIKIWLEPTEIEERHTRRIDKIKKIEKGI' A
#
# COMPACT_ATOMS: atom_id res chain seq x y z
N MET A 1 -1.06 6.15 -9.41
CA MET A 1 -1.60 7.52 -9.22
C MET A 1 -3.12 7.58 -9.36
N ALA A 2 -3.73 7.04 -10.41
CA ALA A 2 -5.19 7.08 -10.61
C ALA A 2 -6.00 6.48 -9.44
N ALA A 3 -5.62 5.30 -8.94
CA ALA A 3 -6.33 4.64 -7.83
C ALA A 3 -6.44 5.52 -6.57
N ASN A 4 -5.37 6.26 -6.22
CA ASN A 4 -5.33 7.14 -5.04
C ASN A 4 -6.19 8.42 -5.17
N LYS A 5 -6.85 8.64 -6.31
CA LYS A 5 -7.81 9.76 -6.48
C LYS A 5 -9.20 9.42 -5.95
N ILE A 6 -9.49 8.14 -5.71
CA ILE A 6 -10.77 7.68 -5.20
C ILE A 6 -10.73 7.72 -3.66
N PRO A 7 -11.65 8.44 -2.99
CA PRO A 7 -11.68 8.50 -1.54
C PRO A 7 -11.70 7.12 -0.89
N GLY A 8 -10.85 6.91 0.11
CA GLY A 8 -10.75 5.64 0.84
C GLY A 8 -9.82 4.61 0.18
N ILE A 9 -9.35 4.83 -1.05
CA ILE A 9 -8.34 3.99 -1.69
C ILE A 9 -6.94 4.45 -1.29
N ARG A 10 -6.14 3.50 -0.80
CA ARG A 10 -4.73 3.66 -0.43
C ARG A 10 -3.92 2.62 -1.20
N ALA A 11 -3.59 2.99 -2.43
CA ALA A 11 -2.76 2.21 -3.34
C ALA A 11 -1.27 2.45 -3.10
N ALA A 12 -0.55 1.37 -2.79
CA ALA A 12 0.91 1.37 -2.70
C ALA A 12 1.53 0.74 -3.95
N VAL A 13 2.61 1.35 -4.42
CA VAL A 13 3.44 0.76 -5.47
C VAL A 13 4.56 -0.04 -4.82
N CYS A 14 4.65 -1.33 -5.15
CA CYS A 14 5.67 -2.21 -4.59
C CYS A 14 6.53 -2.79 -5.71
N TRP A 15 7.84 -2.72 -5.53
CA TRP A 15 8.85 -3.18 -6.49
C TRP A 15 9.68 -4.34 -5.94
N ASN A 16 9.62 -4.55 -4.63
CA ASN A 16 10.35 -5.60 -3.92
C ASN A 16 9.71 -5.92 -2.57
N GLU A 17 10.10 -7.05 -2.00
CA GLU A 17 10.56 -7.20 -0.62
C GLU A 17 10.07 -6.17 0.41
N ILE A 18 10.94 -5.17 0.55
CA ILE A 18 10.91 -4.14 1.57
C ILE A 18 9.70 -3.23 1.35
N THR A 19 9.42 -2.87 0.10
CA THR A 19 8.26 -2.03 -0.23
C THR A 19 6.94 -2.74 0.08
N ALA A 20 6.86 -4.06 -0.08
CA ALA A 20 5.69 -4.85 0.28
C ALA A 20 5.44 -4.86 1.80
N ARG A 21 6.49 -5.13 2.61
CA ARG A 21 6.40 -5.10 4.09
C ARG A 21 6.04 -3.72 4.62
N ASN A 22 6.57 -2.67 3.99
CA ASN A 22 6.23 -1.30 4.38
C ASN A 22 4.78 -0.97 4.02
N ALA A 23 4.31 -1.40 2.84
CA ALA A 23 2.93 -1.18 2.41
C ALA A 23 1.92 -1.89 3.33
N SER A 24 2.20 -3.11 3.80
CA SER A 24 1.30 -3.84 4.72
C SER A 24 1.14 -3.10 6.06
N LYS A 25 2.18 -2.45 6.56
CA LYS A 25 2.15 -1.63 7.80
C LYS A 25 1.36 -0.32 7.67
N LEU A 26 1.11 0.15 6.45
CA LEU A 26 0.49 1.45 6.17
C LEU A 26 -1.03 1.38 5.92
N ASN A 27 -1.67 0.25 6.25
CA ASN A 27 -3.09 0.00 6.00
C ASN A 27 -3.49 0.27 4.52
N THR A 28 -2.60 -0.11 3.60
CA THR A 28 -2.86 -0.02 2.17
C THR A 28 -3.87 -1.09 1.79
N ASN A 29 -4.83 -0.75 0.95
CA ASN A 29 -5.91 -1.68 0.53
C ASN A 29 -5.86 -1.99 -0.97
N VAL A 30 -4.90 -1.40 -1.70
CA VAL A 30 -4.64 -1.71 -3.10
C VAL A 30 -3.13 -1.86 -3.28
N LEU A 31 -2.72 -2.99 -3.86
CA LEU A 31 -1.34 -3.23 -4.28
C LEU A 31 -1.20 -2.92 -5.78
N THR A 32 -0.18 -2.16 -6.14
CA THR A 32 0.15 -1.86 -7.54
C THR A 32 1.60 -2.24 -7.84
N MET A 33 1.84 -2.73 -9.06
CA MET A 33 3.13 -3.26 -9.49
C MET A 33 3.36 -2.93 -10.97
N GLY A 34 4.62 -2.82 -11.38
CA GLY A 34 4.99 -2.60 -12.77
C GLY A 34 4.97 -3.91 -13.55
N GLY A 35 3.96 -4.15 -14.40
CA GLY A 35 3.81 -5.42 -15.14
C GLY A 35 4.94 -5.76 -16.11
N ARG A 36 5.72 -4.77 -16.57
CA ARG A 36 6.93 -4.97 -17.41
C ARG A 36 8.24 -4.90 -16.62
N MET A 37 8.17 -4.58 -15.33
CA MET A 37 9.33 -4.26 -14.50
C MET A 37 9.63 -5.35 -13.46
N ILE A 38 8.67 -6.24 -13.20
CA ILE A 38 8.75 -7.22 -12.12
C ILE A 38 8.48 -8.60 -12.73
N GLU A 39 9.47 -9.48 -12.61
CA GLU A 39 9.34 -10.89 -12.99
C GLU A 39 8.25 -11.60 -12.16
N SER A 40 7.59 -12.59 -12.75
CA SER A 40 6.42 -13.24 -12.15
C SER A 40 6.68 -13.81 -10.75
N ASP A 41 7.86 -14.37 -10.52
CA ASP A 41 8.19 -14.96 -9.22
C ASP A 41 8.52 -13.91 -8.16
N ALA A 42 9.11 -12.79 -8.55
CA ALA A 42 9.27 -11.64 -7.66
C ALA A 42 7.90 -11.03 -7.31
N ALA A 43 6.99 -10.92 -8.29
CA ALA A 43 5.64 -10.42 -8.07
C ALA A 43 4.85 -11.31 -7.09
N LYS A 44 4.94 -12.65 -7.21
CA LYS A 44 4.33 -13.58 -6.25
C LYS A 44 4.85 -13.39 -4.83
N LYS A 45 6.15 -13.18 -4.65
CA LYS A 45 6.76 -12.90 -3.34
C LYS A 45 6.23 -11.59 -2.75
N ILE A 46 6.16 -10.53 -3.55
CA ILE A 46 5.61 -9.23 -3.15
C ILE A 46 4.15 -9.38 -2.69
N ILE A 47 3.32 -10.07 -3.48
CA ILE A 47 1.91 -10.32 -3.14
C ILE A 47 1.80 -11.07 -1.82
N LYS A 48 2.56 -12.17 -1.66
CA LYS A 48 2.54 -12.98 -0.44
C LYS A 48 2.86 -12.14 0.80
N ILE A 49 3.94 -11.37 0.73
CA ILE A 49 4.41 -10.53 1.83
C ILE A 49 3.42 -9.41 2.14
N TRP A 50 2.77 -8.82 1.13
CA TRP A 50 1.77 -7.78 1.35
C TRP A 50 0.49 -8.33 2.01
N LEU A 51 0.12 -9.58 1.73
CA LEU A 51 -1.03 -10.28 2.32
C LEU A 51 -0.75 -10.88 3.71
N GLU A 52 0.51 -10.96 4.14
CA GLU A 52 0.87 -11.49 5.46
C GLU A 52 0.28 -10.59 6.58
N PRO A 53 -0.31 -11.19 7.64
CA PRO A 53 -0.80 -10.43 8.78
C PRO A 53 0.30 -9.54 9.34
N THR A 54 0.00 -8.25 9.46
CA THR A 54 0.95 -7.25 9.92
C THR A 54 0.27 -6.36 10.95
N GLU A 55 0.93 -6.14 12.09
CA GLU A 55 0.46 -5.19 13.08
C GLU A 55 0.61 -3.75 12.58
N ILE A 56 -0.46 -2.98 12.72
CA ILE A 56 -0.50 -1.56 12.35
C ILE A 56 -0.25 -0.73 13.61
N GLU A 57 0.91 -0.09 13.67
CA GLU A 57 1.24 0.83 14.76
C GLU A 57 0.33 2.06 14.78
N GLU A 58 0.03 2.58 15.97
CA GLU A 58 -0.86 3.74 16.17
C GLU A 58 -0.43 4.98 15.35
N ARG A 59 0.88 5.19 15.17
CA ARG A 59 1.42 6.29 14.34
C ARG A 59 0.93 6.23 12.89
N HIS A 60 0.68 5.04 12.34
CA HIS A 60 0.18 4.87 10.98
C HIS A 60 -1.30 5.24 10.89
N THR A 61 -2.10 4.87 11.91
CA THR A 61 -3.51 5.33 12.03
C THR A 61 -3.61 6.84 12.03
N ARG A 62 -2.76 7.54 12.81
CA ARG A 62 -2.73 9.01 12.82
C ARG A 62 -2.40 9.62 11.46
N ARG A 63 -1.56 8.96 10.65
CA ARG A 63 -1.25 9.41 9.27
C ARG A 63 -2.42 9.17 8.32
N ILE A 64 -3.11 8.05 8.45
CA ILE A 64 -4.30 7.73 7.66
C ILE A 64 -5.40 8.76 7.90
N ASP A 65 -5.58 9.21 9.14
CA ASP A 65 -6.60 10.23 9.43
C ASP A 65 -6.26 11.59 8.81
N LYS A 66 -4.97 11.92 8.65
CA LYS A 66 -4.56 13.09 7.86
C LYS A 66 -4.91 12.93 6.39
N ILE A 67 -4.70 11.74 5.81
CA ILE A 67 -5.09 11.44 4.43
C ILE A 67 -6.61 11.60 4.25
N LYS A 68 -7.41 11.04 5.17
CA LYS A 68 -8.88 11.18 5.15
C LYS A 68 -9.36 12.63 5.22
N LYS A 69 -8.64 13.53 5.91
CA LYS A 69 -8.95 14.96 5.93
C LYS A 69 -8.72 15.60 4.56
N ILE A 70 -7.57 15.30 3.94
CA ILE A 70 -7.23 15.76 2.59
C ILE A 70 -8.28 15.29 1.57
N GLU A 71 -8.72 14.02 1.65
CA GLU A 71 -9.77 13.47 0.77
C GLU A 71 -11.12 14.21 0.90
N LYS A 72 -11.40 14.82 2.06
CA LYS A 72 -12.61 15.62 2.32
C LYS A 72 -12.45 17.10 1.96
N GLY A 73 -11.29 17.51 1.42
CA GLY A 73 -11.02 18.90 1.04
C GLY A 73 -10.66 19.81 2.22
N ILE A 74 -10.13 19.24 3.31
CA ILE A 74 -9.75 19.93 4.56
C ILE A 74 -8.24 19.85 4.79
#